data_AF-A0A7R9US23-F1
#
_entry.id   AF-A0A7R9US23-F1
#
_cell.length_a   1.000
_cell.length_b   1.000
_cell.length_c   1.000
_cell.angle_alpha   90.00
_cell.angle_beta   90.00
_cell.angle_gamma   90.00
#
_symmetry.space_group_name_H-M   'P 1'
#
loop_
_entity.id
_entity.type
_entity.pdbx_description
1 polymer ?
#
loop_
_entity_poly.entity_id
_entity_poly.type
_entity_poly.pdbx_seq_one_letter_code
_entity_poly.pdbx_strand_id
1 'polypeptide(L)'
;ETTCSMSTFGTIFRVSTFGESHCKGVGAIVDGVPPGLELTEADIQPQLTRRRPGQSTLTTPRNEADKVTILSGTEFGRTLGTPIGLFVPNEDQRPGDYKEMSPVPR
;
A
#
# COMPACT_ATOMS: atom_id res chain seq x y z
N GLU A 1 14.85 22.68 10.97
CA GLU A 1 13.52 22.19 11.36
C GLU A 1 13.18 21.03 10.44
N THR A 2 12.86 19.86 10.98
CA THR A 2 12.55 18.68 10.16
C THR A 2 11.07 18.70 9.82
N THR A 3 10.72 18.99 8.57
CA THR A 3 9.34 18.93 8.11
C THR A 3 8.94 17.46 7.93
N CYS A 4 8.15 16.92 8.86
CA CYS A 4 7.52 15.62 8.67
C CYS A 4 6.23 15.79 7.87
N SER A 5 6.08 15.03 6.79
CA SER A 5 4.81 14.96 6.06
C SER A 5 3.78 14.19 6.87
N MET A 6 2.53 14.66 6.87
CA MET A 6 1.42 14.03 7.58
C MET A 6 0.83 12.91 6.70
N SER A 7 0.91 11.67 7.15
CA SER A 7 0.52 10.48 6.36
C SER A 7 -0.83 9.86 6.78
N THR A 8 -1.60 10.56 7.59
CA THR A 8 -2.86 10.07 8.17
C THR A 8 -4.05 10.92 7.76
N PHE A 9 -5.09 10.30 7.21
CA PHE A 9 -6.32 10.96 6.81
C PHE A 9 -7.52 10.44 7.61
N GLY A 10 -8.42 11.32 8.04
CA GLY A 10 -9.67 10.98 8.73
C GLY A 10 -9.62 11.11 10.27
N THR A 11 -10.76 10.85 10.92
CA THR A 11 -10.94 11.01 12.37
C THR A 11 -11.49 9.73 13.03
N ILE A 12 -12.72 9.33 12.69
CA ILE A 12 -13.33 8.09 13.20
C ILE A 12 -12.91 6.92 12.30
N PHE A 13 -13.18 7.04 11.00
CA PHE A 13 -12.59 6.20 9.98
C PHE A 13 -11.28 6.85 9.54
N ARG A 14 -10.15 6.23 9.86
CA ARG A 14 -8.83 6.84 9.72
C ARG A 14 -7.90 5.92 8.95
N VAL A 15 -7.16 6.47 8.00
CA VAL A 15 -6.19 5.75 7.17
C VAL A 15 -4.83 6.36 7.40
N SER A 16 -3.86 5.56 7.84
CA SER A 16 -2.46 5.96 7.96
C SER A 16 -1.63 5.18 6.96
N THR A 17 -0.86 5.87 6.14
CA THR A 17 -0.03 5.25 5.09
C THR A 17 1.45 5.25 5.48
N PHE A 18 2.20 4.28 4.98
CA PHE A 18 3.63 4.17 5.19
C PHE A 18 4.33 3.52 3.99
N GLY A 19 5.65 3.65 3.97
CA GLY A 19 6.53 3.01 3.01
C GLY A 19 6.86 3.87 1.80
N GLU A 20 8.03 3.60 1.25
CA GLU A 20 8.60 4.28 0.10
C GLU A 20 8.69 3.33 -1.10
N SER A 21 8.58 3.87 -2.31
CA SER A 21 8.63 3.09 -3.57
C SER A 21 9.96 2.37 -3.80
N HIS A 22 11.05 2.79 -3.16
CA HIS A 22 12.38 2.18 -3.25
C HIS A 22 12.70 1.25 -2.07
N CYS A 23 11.82 1.18 -1.07
CA CYS A 23 11.95 0.28 0.07
C CYS A 23 11.33 -1.10 -0.25
N LYS A 24 11.07 -1.91 0.78
CA LYS A 24 10.54 -3.27 0.64
C LYS A 24 9.08 -3.32 0.16
N GLY A 25 8.33 -2.24 0.34
CA GLY A 25 6.90 -2.20 0.04
C GLY A 25 6.26 -0.96 0.63
N VAL A 26 4.99 -0.80 0.30
CA VAL A 26 4.11 0.24 0.82
C VAL A 26 2.96 -0.40 1.59
N GLY A 27 2.33 0.36 2.48
CA GLY A 27 1.23 -0.14 3.26
C GLY A 27 0.34 0.93 3.86
N ALA A 28 -0.74 0.47 4.46
CA ALA A 28 -1.69 1.31 5.14
C ALA A 28 -2.27 0.62 6.37
N ILE A 29 -2.65 1.42 7.35
CA ILE A 29 -3.44 0.99 8.52
C ILE A 29 -4.78 1.71 8.43
N VAL A 30 -5.87 0.95 8.51
CA VAL A 30 -7.23 1.47 8.48
C VAL A 30 -7.89 1.22 9.83
N ASP A 31 -8.22 2.30 10.54
CA ASP A 31 -8.93 2.30 11.83
C ASP A 31 -10.42 2.61 11.64
N GLY A 32 -11.23 2.23 12.63
CA GLY A 32 -12.63 2.60 12.72
C GLY A 32 -13.57 1.78 11.84
N VAL A 33 -13.12 0.62 11.37
CA VAL A 33 -13.95 -0.34 10.63
C VAL A 33 -14.77 -1.14 11.63
N PRO A 34 -16.12 -1.17 11.54
CA PRO A 34 -16.94 -2.00 12.41
C PRO A 34 -16.62 -3.49 12.27
N PRO A 35 -16.79 -4.32 13.32
CA PRO A 35 -16.65 -5.77 13.23
C PRO A 35 -17.78 -6.40 12.41
N GLY A 36 -17.50 -7.57 11.82
CA GLY A 36 -18.49 -8.42 11.15
C GLY A 36 -18.75 -8.10 9.68
N LEU A 37 -18.01 -7.16 9.07
CA LEU A 37 -18.06 -6.90 7.63
C LEU A 37 -17.24 -7.94 6.89
N GLU A 38 -17.74 -8.39 5.73
CA GLU A 38 -16.98 -9.29 4.86
C GLU A 38 -15.85 -8.51 4.19
N LEU A 39 -14.62 -9.01 4.33
CA LEU A 39 -13.44 -8.40 3.75
C LEU A 39 -12.34 -9.44 3.53
N THR A 40 -11.87 -9.50 2.29
CA THR A 40 -10.71 -10.29 1.84
C THR A 40 -9.85 -9.47 0.88
N GLU A 41 -8.64 -9.94 0.58
CA GLU A 41 -7.77 -9.31 -0.41
C GLU A 41 -8.44 -9.20 -1.80
N ALA A 42 -9.34 -10.13 -2.14
CA ALA A 42 -10.05 -10.14 -3.41
C ALA A 42 -11.01 -8.95 -3.56
N ASP A 43 -11.46 -8.36 -2.46
CA ASP A 43 -12.31 -7.16 -2.47
C ASP A 43 -11.50 -5.89 -2.76
N ILE A 44 -10.20 -5.91 -2.41
CA ILE A 44 -9.28 -4.76 -2.54
C ILE A 44 -8.54 -4.80 -3.89
N GLN A 45 -8.16 -6.00 -4.35
CA GLN A 45 -7.34 -6.19 -5.55
C GLN A 45 -7.89 -5.54 -6.84
N PRO A 46 -9.22 -5.52 -7.10
CA PRO A 46 -9.78 -4.84 -8.27
C PRO A 46 -9.53 -3.32 -8.24
N GLN A 47 -9.54 -2.71 -7.06
CA GLN A 47 -9.29 -1.27 -6.91
C GLN A 47 -7.82 -0.94 -7.18
N LEU A 48 -6.90 -1.79 -6.73
CA LEU A 48 -5.47 -1.66 -7.06
C LEU A 48 -5.23 -1.84 -8.57
N THR A 49 -5.86 -2.85 -9.16
CA THR A 49 -5.73 -3.15 -10.59
C THR A 49 -6.23 -2.00 -11.47
N ARG A 50 -7.31 -1.31 -11.07
CA ARG A 50 -7.84 -0.13 -11.78
C ARG A 50 -6.90 1.07 -11.75
N ARG A 51 -6.07 1.22 -10.70
CA ARG A 51 -5.15 2.35 -10.55
C ARG A 51 -3.89 2.23 -11.40
N ARG A 52 -3.68 1.08 -12.06
CA ARG A 52 -2.51 0.84 -12.92
C ARG A 52 -2.51 1.78 -14.14
N PRO A 53 -1.51 2.67 -14.29
CA PRO A 53 -1.30 3.40 -15.52
C PRO A 53 -0.71 2.43 -16.57
N GLY A 54 -1.33 2.35 -17.74
CA GLY A 54 -0.80 1.55 -18.86
C GLY A 54 -1.72 0.52 -19.50
N GLN A 55 -3.04 0.73 -19.46
CA GLN A 55 -4.00 -0.06 -20.25
C GLN A 55 -3.90 0.19 -21.78
N SER A 56 -2.95 1.01 -22.24
CA SER A 56 -2.71 1.30 -23.65
C SER A 56 -1.31 0.90 -24.11
N THR A 57 -1.21 0.57 -25.40
CA THR A 57 -0.09 -0.08 -26.11
C THR A 57 1.26 0.68 -26.09
N LEU A 58 1.35 1.84 -25.43
CA LEU A 58 2.49 2.76 -25.47
C LEU A 58 3.28 2.86 -24.15
N THR A 59 2.92 2.07 -23.13
CA THR A 59 3.58 2.11 -21.83
C THR A 59 4.37 0.85 -21.57
N THR A 60 5.53 0.98 -20.92
CA THR A 60 6.35 -0.17 -20.53
C THR A 60 5.51 -1.08 -19.63
N PRO A 61 5.60 -2.42 -19.79
CA PRO A 61 4.85 -3.34 -18.95
C PRO A 61 5.51 -3.36 -17.57
N ARG A 62 5.20 -2.38 -16.73
CA ARG A 62 5.37 -2.51 -15.28
C ARG A 62 4.35 -3.53 -14.83
N ASN A 63 4.73 -4.79 -14.95
CA ASN A 63 3.97 -5.93 -14.47
C ASN A 63 4.17 -6.08 -12.95
N GLU A 64 4.16 -4.97 -12.20
CA GLU A 64 4.20 -5.00 -10.75
C GLU A 64 2.90 -5.68 -10.32
N ALA A 65 2.99 -6.94 -9.89
CA ALA A 65 1.87 -7.65 -9.30
C ALA A 65 1.62 -7.03 -7.92
N ASP A 66 1.02 -5.83 -7.89
CA ASP A 66 0.56 -5.09 -6.71
C ASP A 66 -0.44 -5.92 -5.91
N LYS A 67 0.05 -6.97 -5.28
CA LYS A 67 -0.73 -7.95 -4.55
C LYS A 67 -0.81 -7.46 -3.12
N VAL A 68 -2.00 -7.04 -2.74
CA VAL A 68 -2.26 -6.68 -1.35
C VAL A 68 -2.33 -7.93 -0.49
N THR A 69 -1.82 -7.80 0.73
CA THR A 69 -1.97 -8.77 1.81
C THR A 69 -2.59 -8.06 3.00
N ILE A 70 -3.63 -8.66 3.59
CA ILE A 70 -4.19 -8.20 4.86
C ILE A 70 -3.37 -8.85 5.99
N LEU A 71 -2.70 -8.02 6.79
CA LEU A 71 -1.84 -8.45 7.89
C LEU A 71 -2.57 -8.56 9.23
N SER A 72 -3.65 -7.80 9.42
CA SER A 72 -4.39 -7.73 10.69
C SER A 72 -5.83 -7.23 10.47
N GLY A 73 -6.65 -7.30 11.52
CA GLY A 73 -7.99 -6.68 11.54
C GLY A 73 -9.10 -7.52 10.89
N THR A 74 -8.74 -8.68 10.31
CA THR A 74 -9.70 -9.65 9.76
C THR A 74 -9.41 -11.06 10.25
N GLU A 75 -10.45 -11.87 10.42
CA GLU A 75 -10.37 -13.31 10.68
C GLU A 75 -11.55 -14.00 9.98
N PHE A 76 -11.31 -15.18 9.38
CA PHE A 76 -12.32 -15.93 8.62
C PHE A 76 -13.07 -15.08 7.55
N GLY A 77 -12.37 -14.15 6.90
CA GLY A 77 -12.95 -13.25 5.89
C GLY A 77 -13.86 -12.16 6.47
N ARG A 78 -13.80 -11.89 7.78
CA ARG A 78 -14.60 -10.86 8.44
C ARG A 78 -13.76 -9.92 9.28
N THR A 79 -14.17 -8.66 9.35
CA THR A 79 -13.50 -7.64 10.17
C THR A 79 -13.70 -7.89 11.66
N LEU A 80 -12.67 -7.61 12.46
CA LEU A 80 -12.69 -7.79 13.92
C LEU A 80 -13.03 -6.52 14.70
N GLY A 81 -13.12 -5.37 14.04
CA GLY A 81 -13.24 -4.08 14.71
C GLY A 81 -11.91 -3.48 15.16
N THR A 82 -10.81 -4.23 15.01
CA THR A 82 -9.44 -3.79 15.25
C THR A 82 -8.81 -3.22 13.98
N PRO A 83 -7.69 -2.49 14.08
CA PRO A 83 -7.05 -1.87 12.92
C PRO A 83 -6.67 -2.89 11.84
N ILE A 84 -7.02 -2.57 10.59
CA ILE A 84 -6.73 -3.40 9.42
C ILE A 84 -5.40 -2.97 8.83
N GLY A 85 -4.41 -3.84 8.89
CA GLY A 85 -3.10 -3.65 8.29
C GLY A 85 -3.08 -4.18 6.86
N LEU A 86 -2.67 -3.32 5.92
CA LEU A 86 -2.53 -3.65 4.50
C LEU A 86 -1.07 -3.49 4.08
N PHE A 87 -0.58 -4.44 3.31
CA PHE A 87 0.78 -4.39 2.78
C PHE A 87 0.81 -4.81 1.31
N VAL A 88 1.59 -4.08 0.51
CA VAL A 88 1.87 -4.38 -0.89
C VAL A 88 3.40 -4.39 -1.06
N PRO A 89 4.02 -5.51 -1.44
CA PRO A 89 5.45 -5.56 -1.68
C PRO A 89 5.82 -4.81 -2.97
N ASN A 90 6.98 -4.15 -2.96
CA ASN A 90 7.56 -3.61 -4.19
C ASN A 90 8.32 -4.74 -4.90
N GLU A 91 8.04 -5.01 -6.18
CA GLU A 91 8.73 -6.09 -6.93
C GLU A 91 10.15 -5.70 -7.37
N ASP A 92 10.39 -4.42 -7.63
CA ASP A 92 11.70 -3.91 -8.06
C ASP A 92 12.62 -3.62 -6.86
N GLN A 93 12.98 -4.66 -6.11
CA GLN A 93 14.20 -4.66 -5.30
C GLN A 93 15.33 -5.30 -6.13
N ARG A 94 15.84 -4.57 -7.13
CA ARG A 94 17.19 -4.86 -7.66
C ARG A 94 18.22 -4.16 -6.77
N PRO A 95 19.00 -4.87 -5.95
CA PRO A 95 20.06 -4.28 -5.14
C PRO A 95 21.26 -3.72 -5.95
N GLY A 96 21.12 -3.55 -7.27
CA GLY A 96 22.21 -3.23 -8.20
C GLY A 96 22.20 -1.82 -8.81
N ASP A 97 21.08 -1.09 -8.83
CA ASP A 97 20.96 0.15 -9.61
C ASP A 97 21.17 1.45 -8.82
N TYR A 98 21.52 1.37 -7.53
CA TYR A 98 21.95 2.54 -6.75
C TYR A 98 23.44 2.44 -6.42
N LYS A 99 24.30 2.45 -7.45
CA LYS A 99 25.73 2.79 -7.27
C LYS A 99 26.07 4.24 -7.63
N GLU A 100 25.14 5.00 -8.21
CA GLU A 100 25.33 6.44 -8.41
C GLU A 100 23.99 7.14 -8.26
N MET A 101 23.76 7.83 -7.14
CA MET A 101 22.84 8.97 -7.07
C MET A 101 23.17 9.80 -5.81
N SER A 102 24.09 10.74 -6.06
CA SER A 102 24.29 12.09 -5.49
C SER A 102 23.48 12.52 -4.25
N PRO A 103 24.12 13.12 -3.22
CA PRO A 103 23.43 13.73 -2.09
C PRO A 103 22.88 15.10 -2.51
N VAL A 104 21.74 15.13 -3.20
CA VAL A 104 20.97 16.37 -3.39
C VAL A 104 19.59 16.16 -2.79
N PRO A 105 19.31 16.71 -1.59
CA PRO A 105 17.96 16.70 -1.05
C PRO A 105 17.04 17.56 -1.94
N ARG A 106 15.89 17.00 -2.33
CA ARG A 106 14.78 17.74 -2.94
C ARG A 106 13.81 18.20 -1.87
#